data_AF-A0A9E5LWY2-F1
#
_entry.id   AF-A0A9E5LWY2-F1
#
_cell.length_a   1.000
_cell.length_b   1.000
_cell.length_c   1.000
_cell.angle_alpha   90.00
_cell.angle_beta   90.00
_cell.angle_gamma   90.00
#
_symmetry.space_group_name_H-M   'P 1'
#
loop_
_entity.id
_entity.type
_entity.pdbx_description
1 polymer ?
#
loop_
_entity_poly.entity_id
_entity_poly.type
_entity_poly.pdbx_seq_one_letter_code
_entity_poly.pdbx_strand_id
1 'polypeptide(L)'
;KLTRQNVFERDAFTCQYCGENKDRKDLNLDHVIPRDQGGTTTWENVVCSCIPCNTRKGNRRPHEASMKLVKKPKRPKLRTFLNVQISRNGPETWRHFLDLAYWNVELSD
;
A
#
# COMPACT_ATOMS: atom_id res chain seq x y z
N LYS A 1 4.05 -1.59 -8.62
CA LYS A 1 4.16 -2.89 -7.91
C LYS A 1 3.63 -2.75 -6.47
N LEU A 2 3.04 -3.79 -5.87
CA LEU A 2 2.64 -3.77 -4.46
C LEU A 2 3.86 -4.12 -3.60
N THR A 3 4.24 -3.24 -2.69
CA THR A 3 5.38 -3.42 -1.77
C THR A 3 4.94 -3.09 -0.34
N ARG A 4 5.66 -3.59 0.67
CA ARG A 4 5.39 -3.28 2.08
C ARG A 4 5.41 -1.78 2.36
N GLN A 5 6.39 -1.07 1.80
CA GLN A 5 6.49 0.39 1.89
C GLN A 5 5.21 1.07 1.38
N ASN A 6 4.76 0.73 0.17
CA ASN A 6 3.65 1.42 -0.46
C ASN A 6 2.31 1.16 0.27
N VAL A 7 2.14 0.01 0.91
CA VAL A 7 0.95 -0.26 1.73
C VAL A 7 0.95 0.58 3.00
N PHE A 8 2.11 0.71 3.66
CA PHE A 8 2.24 1.55 4.86
C PHE A 8 2.00 3.02 4.55
N GLU A 9 2.55 3.51 3.45
CA GLU A 9 2.31 4.89 2.99
C GLU A 9 0.84 5.12 2.60
N ARG A 10 0.22 4.17 1.87
CA ARG A 10 -1.21 4.23 1.54
C ARG A 10 -2.08 4.38 2.79
N ASP A 11 -1.73 3.63 3.83
CA ASP A 11 -2.46 3.59 5.09
C ASP A 11 -1.94 4.61 6.11
N ALA A 12 -1.01 5.50 5.71
CA ALA A 12 -0.40 6.54 6.54
C ALA A 12 0.17 6.02 7.87
N PHE A 13 0.79 4.83 7.87
CA PHE A 13 1.32 4.15 9.07
C PHE A 13 0.26 3.92 10.17
N THR A 14 -1.02 3.86 9.78
CA THR A 14 -2.15 3.65 10.66
C THR A 14 -2.65 2.22 10.56
N CYS A 15 -2.73 1.54 11.70
CA CYS A 15 -3.30 0.20 11.79
C CYS A 15 -4.76 0.23 11.31
N GLN A 16 -5.08 -0.56 10.28
CA GLN A 16 -6.42 -0.60 9.71
C GLN A 16 -7.45 -1.30 10.59
N TYR A 17 -7.07 -1.81 11.77
CA TYR A 17 -7.98 -2.44 12.72
C TYR A 17 -8.30 -1.56 13.92
N CYS A 18 -7.29 -1.01 14.61
CA CYS A 18 -7.51 -0.14 15.77
C CYS A 18 -7.56 1.36 15.41
N GLY A 19 -7.09 1.75 14.22
CA GLY A 19 -7.04 3.15 13.80
C GLY A 19 -5.92 3.97 14.41
N GLU A 20 -5.04 3.36 15.20
CA GLU A 20 -3.89 4.05 15.80
C GLU A 20 -2.72 4.12 14.82
N ASN A 21 -2.06 5.28 14.80
CA ASN A 21 -0.78 5.44 14.13
C ASN A 21 0.33 4.75 14.94
N LYS A 22 1.28 4.11 14.26
CA LYS A 22 2.37 3.36 14.88
C LYS A 22 3.68 3.57 14.13
N ASP A 23 4.79 3.37 14.83
CA ASP A 23 6.10 3.31 14.20
C ASP A 23 6.18 2.13 13.22
N ARG A 24 6.99 2.29 12.16
CA ARG A 24 7.21 1.25 11.14
C ARG A 24 7.58 -0.12 11.73
N LYS A 25 8.34 -0.15 12.82
CA LYS A 25 8.80 -1.36 13.50
C LYS A 25 7.66 -2.16 14.15
N ASP A 26 6.59 -1.48 14.52
CA ASP A 26 5.42 -2.06 15.20
C ASP A 26 4.29 -2.43 14.23
N LEU A 27 4.55 -2.29 12.92
CA LEU A 27 3.61 -2.50 11.83
C LEU A 27 3.98 -3.71 10.97
N ASN A 28 2.94 -4.45 10.61
CA ASN A 28 2.93 -5.60 9.73
C ASN A 28 1.96 -5.40 8.56
N LEU A 29 2.11 -6.26 7.56
CA LEU A 29 1.10 -6.44 6.53
C LEU A 29 0.19 -7.57 6.96
N ASP A 30 -1.11 -7.40 6.78
CA ASP A 30 -2.09 -8.45 7.02
C ASP A 30 -2.99 -8.65 5.81
N HIS A 31 -3.37 -9.90 5.59
CA HIS A 31 -4.33 -10.30 4.58
C HIS A 31 -5.74 -10.27 5.18
N VAL A 32 -6.62 -9.44 4.64
CA VAL A 32 -8.02 -9.30 5.08
C VAL A 32 -8.75 -10.63 4.96
N ILE A 33 -8.60 -11.31 3.81
CA ILE A 33 -8.93 -12.72 3.62
C ILE A 33 -7.62 -13.49 3.81
N PRO A 34 -7.52 -14.37 4.81
CA PRO A 34 -6.33 -15.20 5.05
C PRO A 34 -5.91 -16.03 3.83
N ARG A 35 -4.60 -16.33 3.71
CA ARG A 35 -4.06 -17.08 2.56
C ARG A 35 -4.60 -18.51 2.46
N ASP A 36 -4.75 -19.18 3.59
CA ASP A 36 -5.35 -20.51 3.72
C ASP A 36 -6.84 -20.54 3.33
N GLN A 37 -7.51 -19.39 3.35
CA GLN A 37 -8.87 -19.20 2.84
C GLN A 37 -8.90 -18.64 1.40
N GLY A 38 -7.80 -18.72 0.65
CA GLY A 38 -7.70 -18.26 -0.75
C GLY A 38 -7.39 -16.78 -0.93
N GLY A 39 -6.98 -16.08 0.14
CA GLY A 39 -6.60 -14.68 0.08
C GLY A 39 -5.34 -14.41 -0.74
N THR A 40 -5.46 -13.58 -1.77
CA THR A 40 -4.33 -13.19 -2.64
C THR A 40 -3.62 -11.93 -2.15
N THR A 41 -2.37 -11.72 -2.59
CA THR A 41 -1.60 -10.52 -2.24
C THR A 41 -1.91 -9.39 -3.23
N THR A 42 -3.03 -8.71 -3.00
CA THR A 42 -3.54 -7.61 -3.85
C THR A 42 -3.79 -6.35 -3.04
N TRP A 43 -3.97 -5.21 -3.73
CA TRP A 43 -4.24 -3.94 -3.06
C TRP A 43 -5.57 -3.94 -2.28
N GLU A 44 -6.49 -4.80 -2.69
CA GLU A 44 -7.83 -4.96 -2.14
C GLU A 44 -7.87 -5.97 -0.99
N ASN A 45 -6.78 -6.71 -0.74
CA ASN A 45 -6.72 -7.72 0.31
C ASN A 45 -5.59 -7.52 1.32
N VAL A 46 -4.64 -6.61 1.07
CA VAL A 46 -3.53 -6.34 2.00
C VAL A 46 -3.70 -4.98 2.69
N VAL A 47 -3.53 -4.96 4.01
CA VAL A 47 -3.63 -3.77 4.86
C VAL A 47 -2.46 -3.64 5.83
N CYS A 48 -2.23 -2.43 6.31
CA CYS A 48 -1.36 -2.17 7.45
C CYS A 48 -2.03 -2.62 8.76
N SER A 49 -1.34 -3.39 9.59
CA SER A 49 -1.81 -3.82 10.90
C SER A 49 -0.72 -3.64 11.96
N CYS A 50 -1.06 -3.25 13.19
CA CYS A 50 -0.11 -3.32 14.29
C CYS A 50 0.03 -4.78 14.75
N ILE A 51 1.17 -5.11 15.37
CA ILE A 51 1.45 -6.48 15.85
C ILE A 51 0.31 -7.05 16.73
N PRO A 52 -0.21 -6.34 17.75
CA PRO A 52 -1.29 -6.87 18.59
C PRO A 52 -2.58 -7.18 17.82
N CYS A 53 -3.01 -6.28 16.92
CA CYS A 53 -4.21 -6.51 16.10
C CYS A 53 -4.00 -7.67 15.13
N ASN A 54 -2.82 -7.76 14.52
CA ASN A 54 -2.48 -8.86 13.61
C ASN A 54 -2.57 -10.22 14.32
N THR A 55 -1.96 -10.32 15.51
CA THR A 55 -2.01 -11.52 16.35
C THR A 55 -3.44 -11.84 16.78
N ARG A 56 -4.23 -10.83 17.19
CA ARG A 56 -5.64 -11.03 17.55
C ARG A 56 -6.47 -11.55 16.38
N LYS A 57 -6.26 -11.05 15.16
CA LYS A 57 -6.98 -11.53 13.98
C LYS A 57 -6.58 -12.97 13.66
N GLY A 58 -5.29 -13.25 13.55
CA GLY A 58 -4.76 -14.55 13.11
C GLY A 58 -5.27 -14.95 11.72
N ASN A 59 -5.50 -16.25 11.50
CA ASN A 59 -6.02 -16.81 10.24
C ASN A 59 -7.55 -16.68 10.10
N ARG A 60 -8.14 -15.66 10.73
CA ARG A 60 -9.56 -15.35 10.62
C ARG A 60 -9.77 -14.12 9.75
N ARG A 61 -10.96 -14.00 9.16
CA ARG A 61 -11.45 -12.76 8.58
C ARG A 61 -11.73 -11.74 9.68
N PRO A 62 -11.69 -10.42 9.42
CA PRO A 62 -11.92 -9.42 10.45
C PRO A 62 -13.22 -9.64 11.23
N HIS A 63 -14.33 -9.96 10.56
CA HIS A 63 -15.62 -10.18 11.22
C HIS A 63 -15.61 -11.41 12.15
N GLU A 64 -14.92 -12.48 11.77
CA GLU A 64 -14.75 -13.69 12.61
C GLU A 64 -13.89 -13.40 13.86
N ALA A 65 -13.01 -12.39 13.80
CA ALA A 65 -12.23 -11.90 14.93
C ALA A 65 -12.90 -10.77 15.72
N SER A 66 -14.17 -10.44 15.41
CA SER A 66 -14.88 -9.27 15.95
C SER A 66 -14.10 -7.96 15.75
N MET A 67 -13.48 -7.84 14.58
CA MET A 67 -12.70 -6.69 14.14
C MET A 67 -13.32 -6.11 12.88
N LYS A 68 -13.11 -4.82 12.67
CA LYS A 68 -13.56 -4.11 11.47
C LYS A 68 -12.40 -3.33 10.89
N LEU A 69 -12.43 -3.14 9.58
CA LEU A 69 -11.46 -2.28 8.92
C LEU A 69 -11.88 -0.82 9.08
N VAL A 70 -10.92 0.05 9.42
CA VAL A 70 -11.09 1.49 9.45
C VAL A 70 -11.41 2.02 8.05
N LYS A 71 -10.74 1.48 7.03
CA LYS A 71 -10.97 1.83 5.63
C LYS A 71 -10.90 0.59 4.74
N LYS A 72 -11.75 0.56 3.71
CA LYS A 72 -11.69 -0.50 2.69
C LYS A 72 -10.38 -0.40 1.88
N PRO A 73 -9.55 -1.46 1.83
CA PRO A 73 -8.33 -1.48 1.03
C PRO A 73 -8.67 -1.36 -0.46
N LYS A 74 -7.91 -0.52 -1.16
CA LYS A 74 -8.03 -0.31 -2.61
C LYS A 74 -6.70 0.15 -3.18
N ARG A 75 -6.48 -0.10 -4.47
CA ARG A 75 -5.32 0.45 -5.19
C ARG A 75 -5.32 1.99 -5.16
N PRO A 76 -4.20 2.65 -4.82
CA PRO A 76 -4.06 4.10 -4.96
C PRO A 76 -4.32 4.53 -6.40
N LYS A 77 -5.09 5.62 -6.57
CA LYS A 77 -5.23 6.24 -7.90
C LYS A 77 -3.90 6.91 -8.23
N LEU A 78 -3.34 6.60 -9.40
CA LEU A 78 -2.16 7.30 -9.89
C LEU A 78 -2.53 8.78 -10.03
N ARG A 79 -1.75 9.68 -9.44
CA ARG A 79 -1.91 11.13 -9.67
C ARG A 79 -1.34 11.46 -11.05
N THR A 80 -2.07 11.08 -12.10
CA THR A 80 -1.72 11.38 -13.51
C THR A 80 -1.46 12.87 -13.75
N PHE A 81 -2.08 13.75 -12.97
CA PHE A 81 -1.98 15.20 -13.13
C PHE A 81 -0.63 15.82 -12.74
N LEU A 82 0.17 15.18 -11.86
CA LEU A 82 1.45 15.77 -11.46
C LEU A 82 2.47 15.71 -12.60
N ASN A 83 2.51 14.60 -13.35
CA ASN A 83 3.40 14.43 -14.50
C ASN A 83 3.05 15.38 -15.65
N VAL A 84 1.76 15.66 -15.87
CA VAL A 84 1.32 16.59 -16.92
C VAL A 84 1.70 18.03 -16.59
N GLN A 85 1.57 18.47 -15.34
CA GLN A 85 1.91 19.85 -14.96
C GLN A 85 3.43 20.10 -14.96
N ILE A 86 4.24 19.13 -14.50
CA ILE A 86 5.70 19.24 -14.56
C ILE A 86 6.19 19.17 -16.02
N SER A 87 5.62 18.29 -16.86
CA SER A 87 5.95 18.23 -18.29
C SER A 87 5.56 19.51 -19.05
N ARG A 88 4.50 20.19 -18.61
CA ARG A 88 3.94 21.38 -19.29
C ARG A 88 4.60 22.69 -18.85
N ASN A 89 5.04 22.81 -17.59
CA ASN A 89 5.59 24.05 -17.01
C ASN A 89 7.02 23.89 -16.46
N GLY A 90 7.62 22.70 -16.51
CA GLY A 90 8.98 22.45 -16.06
C GLY A 90 10.02 22.85 -17.11
N PRO A 91 11.29 23.06 -16.72
CA PRO A 91 12.38 23.31 -17.65
C PRO A 91 12.47 22.19 -18.69
N GLU A 92 12.78 22.53 -19.94
CA GLU A 92 12.87 21.58 -21.06
C GLU A 92 13.83 20.41 -20.77
N THR A 93 14.89 20.66 -19.98
CA THR A 93 15.86 19.65 -19.51
C THR A 93 15.25 18.56 -18.64
N TRP A 94 14.07 18.77 -18.05
CA TRP A 94 13.38 17.78 -17.23
C TRP A 94 12.66 16.73 -18.08
N ARG A 95 12.47 16.95 -19.38
CA ARG A 95 11.89 15.94 -20.28
C ARG A 95 12.68 14.64 -20.25
N HIS A 96 14.01 14.71 -20.18
CA HIS A 96 14.87 13.51 -20.12
C HIS A 96 14.65 12.65 -18.87
N PHE A 97 14.24 13.24 -17.74
CA PHE A 97 13.97 12.51 -16.49
C PHE A 97 12.52 12.01 -16.38
N LEU A 98 11.60 12.67 -17.08
CA LEU A 98 10.17 12.40 -17.04
C LEU A 98 9.69 11.51 -18.19
N ASP A 99 10.55 11.26 -19.18
CA ASP A 99 10.18 10.42 -20.31
C ASP A 99 9.88 9.02 -19.82
N LEU A 100 8.70 8.51 -20.17
CA LEU A 100 8.16 7.23 -19.72
C LEU A 100 9.05 6.04 -20.12
N ALA A 101 9.99 6.26 -21.05
CA ALA A 101 11.02 5.30 -21.43
C ALA A 101 12.09 5.12 -20.33
N TYR A 102 12.48 6.17 -19.60
CA TYR A 102 13.56 6.11 -18.61
C TYR A 102 13.19 5.24 -17.38
N TRP A 103 11.92 5.27 -16.97
CA TRP A 103 11.42 4.46 -15.85
C TRP A 103 11.18 2.98 -16.19
N ASN A 104 11.25 2.60 -17.47
CA ASN A 104 11.07 1.22 -17.94
C ASN A 104 12.37 0.60 -18.47
N VAL A 105 13.53 1.25 -18.29
CA VAL A 105 14.82 0.62 -18.55
C VAL A 105 15.11 -0.36 -17.40
N GLU A 106 15.12 -1.65 -17.68
CA GLU A 106 15.77 -2.60 -16.78
C GLU A 106 17.26 -2.30 -16.79
N LEU A 107 17.80 -1.90 -15.64
CA LEU A 107 19.23 -1.84 -15.43
C LEU A 107 19.73 -3.29 -15.38
N SER A 108 20.23 -3.79 -16.51
CA SER A 108 21.14 -4.93 -16.53
C SER A 108 22.53 -4.45 -16.13
N ASP A 109 23.17 -5.15 -15.21
CA ASP A 109 24.59 -5.00 -14.91
C ASP A 109 25.47 -5.26 -16.16
#